data_AF-A0A2Z6QJG1-F1
#
_entry.id   AF-A0A2Z6QJG1-F1
#
_cell.length_a   1.000
_cell.length_b   1.000
_cell.length_c   1.000
_cell.angle_alpha   90.00
_cell.angle_beta   90.00
_cell.angle_gamma   90.00
#
_symmetry.space_group_name_H-M   'P 1'
#
loop_
_entity.id
_entity.type
_entity.pdbx_description
1 polymer ?
#
loop_
_entity_poly.entity_id
_entity_poly.type
_entity_poly.pdbx_seq_one_letter_code
_entity_poly.pdbx_strand_id
1 'polypeptide(L)'
;MFLTQILRATRSHFPTLRKFLVRSASSVTNIQANTKKSQELSTTISNEITKITTLPNGVRVTTENTPGHFSAVGVYVDVGSRYETPQTLGVSHMLDRLAFKSTKTHSIEQINSIIESLGGNIMSASSREAIMYQSAIFSQDLSKVIALFSDVIRNPCITLEEVEEQKQTTLYEIQEIWQKPDMILPELLHTVAFKDNTLGNPMLCPEDRLIMMTPQLIKEYMSIWYRPERIVLAVAGAQHEDVVELAMRYFGDIPKSPEFNTHTVLPFTAPKQKQTKSSLYKTLTTAASSLFHANLPSPTFTANQKAYYTGGSLFLDQSHPHTHVYIAFEGLSIHDPDIYGLAILQMLLGGGGSFSAGGPGKGMYSRLFTNVLNQYSWMESCLCFNHCYTDSGLFGISASCRPEYNQHIFDVIAQQFDSVTSLEHGGVTQLEFSRAKNQLKSSLLMNLESRMVQLEDLGRQVQVHGYKISAEEMCKKIDNVTLEELVRIANKVIRGQVHNEGNGTGKVTTVAQGELNGLKDIQTVCDDYGLGRTNNSKWLH
;
A
#
# COMPACT_ATOMS: atom_id res chain seq x y z
N MET A 1 -0.70 -61.42 7.57
CA MET A 1 -0.22 -62.81 7.51
C MET A 1 0.81 -63.09 6.39
N PHE A 2 1.01 -62.20 5.42
CA PHE A 2 2.07 -62.35 4.39
C PHE A 2 3.43 -61.73 4.78
N LEU A 3 3.48 -60.83 5.78
CA LEU A 3 4.71 -60.20 6.26
C LEU A 3 5.48 -61.06 7.30
N THR A 4 4.81 -62.02 7.91
CA THR A 4 5.34 -62.83 9.03
C THR A 4 6.14 -64.05 8.55
N GLN A 5 6.01 -64.44 7.28
CA GLN A 5 6.81 -65.51 6.66
C GLN A 5 8.14 -65.01 6.07
N ILE A 6 8.24 -63.73 5.69
CA ILE A 6 9.50 -63.15 5.16
C ILE A 6 10.53 -62.90 6.28
N LEU A 7 10.07 -62.58 7.50
CA LEU A 7 10.94 -62.30 8.65
C LEU A 7 11.53 -63.55 9.35
N ARG A 8 11.13 -64.77 8.95
CA ARG A 8 11.70 -66.02 9.49
C ARG A 8 12.86 -66.58 8.65
N ALA A 9 13.10 -66.08 7.44
CA ALA A 9 14.14 -66.59 6.54
C ALA A 9 15.49 -65.84 6.60
N THR A 10 15.61 -64.77 7.38
CA THR A 10 16.82 -63.90 7.39
C THR A 10 17.42 -63.72 8.79
N ARG A 11 17.37 -64.78 9.63
CA ARG A 11 17.89 -64.72 11.01
C ARG A 11 19.34 -65.16 11.18
N SER A 12 20.07 -65.55 10.13
CA SER A 12 21.40 -66.15 10.31
C SER A 12 22.59 -65.51 9.59
N HIS A 13 22.45 -64.56 8.66
CA HIS A 13 23.60 -63.96 7.97
C HIS A 13 23.46 -62.42 7.87
N PHE A 14 24.57 -61.71 8.10
CA PHE A 14 24.80 -60.24 8.01
C PHE A 14 24.69 -59.42 9.32
N PRO A 15 25.79 -59.35 10.11
CA PRO A 15 25.97 -58.37 11.20
C PRO A 15 26.07 -56.91 10.71
N THR A 16 26.26 -56.70 9.41
CA THR A 16 26.60 -55.41 8.79
C THR A 16 25.38 -54.51 8.54
N LEU A 17 24.18 -55.08 8.31
CA LEU A 17 22.96 -54.31 8.06
C LEU A 17 22.47 -53.55 9.32
N ARG A 18 22.69 -54.10 10.51
CA ARG A 18 22.26 -53.49 11.78
C ARG A 18 23.05 -52.21 12.09
N LYS A 19 24.33 -52.13 11.72
CA LYS A 19 25.15 -50.91 11.86
C LYS A 19 24.75 -49.81 10.87
N PHE A 20 24.24 -50.17 9.69
CA PHE A 20 23.81 -49.21 8.67
C PHE A 20 22.45 -48.58 9.01
N LEU A 21 21.49 -49.39 9.50
CA LEU A 21 20.18 -48.91 9.97
C LEU A 21 20.24 -48.06 11.24
N VAL A 22 21.19 -48.33 12.15
CA VAL A 22 21.40 -47.47 13.34
C VAL A 22 22.03 -46.14 12.94
N ARG A 23 23.00 -46.14 12.01
CA ARG A 23 23.60 -44.89 11.48
C ARG A 23 22.58 -44.02 10.73
N SER A 24 21.69 -44.60 9.92
CA SER A 24 20.67 -43.82 9.21
C SER A 24 19.61 -43.25 10.15
N ALA A 25 19.21 -43.98 11.20
CA ALA A 25 18.32 -43.46 12.24
C ALA A 25 18.97 -42.30 12.99
N SER A 26 20.25 -42.42 13.40
CA SER A 26 21.02 -41.34 14.03
C SER A 26 21.10 -40.09 13.14
N SER A 27 21.34 -40.27 11.84
CA SER A 27 21.38 -39.18 10.86
C SER A 27 20.04 -38.48 10.70
N VAL A 28 18.93 -39.21 10.69
CA VAL A 28 17.58 -38.64 10.58
C VAL A 28 17.20 -37.89 11.86
N THR A 29 17.53 -38.41 13.05
CA THR A 29 17.36 -37.66 14.32
C THR A 29 18.27 -36.43 14.39
N ASN A 30 19.50 -36.49 13.88
CA ASN A 30 20.39 -35.32 13.83
C ASN A 30 19.92 -34.27 12.83
N ILE A 31 19.33 -34.66 11.70
CA ILE A 31 18.70 -33.74 10.76
C ILE A 31 17.47 -33.10 11.39
N GLN A 32 16.57 -33.87 12.03
CA GLN A 32 15.39 -33.32 12.71
C GLN A 32 15.76 -32.42 13.91
N ALA A 33 16.80 -32.78 14.67
CA ALA A 33 17.32 -31.96 15.76
C ALA A 33 18.00 -30.68 15.25
N ASN A 34 18.77 -30.74 14.15
CA ASN A 34 19.32 -29.55 13.52
C ASN A 34 18.24 -28.67 12.90
N THR A 35 17.17 -29.25 12.34
CA THR A 35 16.02 -28.50 11.78
C THR A 35 15.23 -27.82 12.89
N LYS A 36 14.99 -28.50 14.03
CA LYS A 36 14.39 -27.89 15.22
C LYS A 36 15.28 -26.81 15.83
N LYS A 37 16.58 -27.06 15.95
CA LYS A 37 17.53 -26.10 16.52
C LYS A 37 17.72 -24.89 15.61
N SER A 38 17.68 -25.05 14.29
CA SER A 38 17.69 -23.93 13.34
C SER A 38 16.35 -23.19 13.30
N GLN A 39 15.21 -23.88 13.47
CA GLN A 39 13.89 -23.25 13.68
C GLN A 39 13.81 -22.48 15.01
N GLU A 40 14.36 -23.01 16.10
CA GLU A 40 14.46 -22.32 17.40
C GLU A 40 15.44 -21.13 17.33
N LEU A 41 16.58 -21.26 16.64
CA LEU A 41 17.51 -20.15 16.43
C LEU A 41 16.89 -19.05 15.55
N SER A 42 16.21 -19.41 14.46
CA SER A 42 15.57 -18.44 13.55
C SER A 42 14.40 -17.72 14.22
N THR A 43 13.57 -18.42 15.01
CA THR A 43 12.48 -17.79 15.79
C THR A 43 12.98 -16.91 16.94
N THR A 44 14.15 -17.20 17.52
CA THR A 44 14.76 -16.34 18.54
C THR A 44 15.43 -15.11 17.90
N ILE A 45 16.14 -15.31 16.79
CA ILE A 45 16.78 -14.23 16.01
C ILE A 45 15.73 -13.26 15.43
N SER A 46 14.58 -13.76 14.96
CA SER A 46 13.55 -12.91 14.34
C SER A 46 12.89 -11.92 15.31
N ASN A 47 12.76 -12.28 16.59
CA ASN A 47 12.18 -11.41 17.62
C ASN A 47 13.20 -10.45 18.25
N GLU A 48 14.51 -10.69 18.08
CA GLU A 48 15.58 -9.87 18.67
C GLU A 48 16.17 -8.82 17.72
N ILE A 49 15.93 -8.92 16.40
CA ILE A 49 16.51 -7.98 15.41
C ILE A 49 15.85 -6.60 15.45
N THR A 50 14.52 -6.55 15.58
CA THR A 50 13.78 -5.29 15.55
C THR A 50 13.60 -4.76 16.97
N LYS A 51 14.12 -3.55 17.24
CA LYS A 51 13.93 -2.85 18.51
C LYS A 51 13.11 -1.59 18.30
N ILE A 52 12.16 -1.32 19.18
CA ILE A 52 11.28 -0.15 19.15
C ILE A 52 11.31 0.55 20.50
N THR A 53 11.59 1.86 20.50
CA THR A 53 11.53 2.73 21.68
C THR A 53 10.65 3.92 21.36
N THR A 54 9.77 4.32 22.29
CA THR A 54 9.00 5.56 22.18
C THR A 54 9.62 6.62 23.08
N LEU A 55 10.01 7.75 22.51
CA LEU A 55 10.53 8.89 23.27
C LEU A 55 9.44 9.49 24.16
N PRO A 56 9.78 10.21 25.26
CA PRO A 56 8.79 10.81 26.16
C PRO A 56 7.77 11.73 25.49
N ASN A 57 8.14 12.35 24.37
CA ASN A 57 7.27 13.22 23.59
C ASN A 57 6.37 12.49 22.58
N GLY A 58 6.58 11.19 22.34
CA GLY A 58 5.73 10.36 21.46
C GLY A 58 6.40 9.91 20.15
N VAL A 59 7.57 10.45 19.79
CA VAL A 59 8.30 9.95 18.60
C VAL A 59 8.65 8.48 18.79
N ARG A 60 8.32 7.65 17.81
CA ARG A 60 8.69 6.23 17.79
C ARG A 60 10.01 6.07 17.06
N VAL A 61 10.95 5.35 17.65
CA VAL A 61 12.27 5.03 17.10
C VAL A 61 12.34 3.53 16.90
N THR A 62 12.56 3.09 15.67
CA THR A 62 12.66 1.67 15.34
C THR A 62 13.96 1.38 14.60
N THR A 63 14.61 0.27 14.94
CA THR A 63 15.86 -0.13 14.30
C THR A 63 15.93 -1.61 14.02
N GLU A 64 16.59 -1.96 12.92
CA GLU A 64 17.07 -3.33 12.67
C GLU A 64 18.57 -3.31 12.50
N ASN A 65 19.29 -3.98 13.40
CA ASN A 65 20.74 -4.07 13.32
C ASN A 65 21.17 -5.20 12.39
N THR A 66 21.00 -4.99 11.09
CA THR A 66 21.47 -5.92 10.07
C THR A 66 22.87 -5.54 9.60
N PRO A 67 23.84 -6.48 9.60
CA PRO A 67 25.18 -6.24 9.07
C PRO A 67 25.15 -5.68 7.64
N GLY A 68 26.06 -4.77 7.31
CA GLY A 68 26.16 -4.21 5.97
C GLY A 68 27.20 -3.09 5.88
N HIS A 69 27.52 -2.68 4.66
CA HIS A 69 28.49 -1.61 4.39
C HIS A 69 27.89 -0.20 4.55
N PHE A 70 26.57 -0.10 4.56
CA PHE A 70 25.82 1.15 4.64
C PHE A 70 24.59 0.96 5.53
N SER A 71 24.08 2.08 6.01
CA SER A 71 22.82 2.20 6.75
C SER A 71 21.76 2.81 5.85
N ALA A 72 20.50 2.53 6.13
CA ALA A 72 19.40 3.32 5.59
C ALA A 72 18.62 3.93 6.75
N VAL A 73 18.25 5.20 6.58
CA VAL A 73 17.52 6.00 7.57
C VAL A 73 16.27 6.58 6.92
N GLY A 74 15.18 6.61 7.66
CA GLY A 74 13.93 7.18 7.19
C GLY A 74 13.12 7.80 8.31
N VAL A 75 12.48 8.93 8.03
CA VAL A 75 11.48 9.53 8.89
C VAL A 75 10.13 9.46 8.19
N TYR A 76 9.17 8.83 8.86
CA TYR A 76 7.81 8.60 8.36
C TYR A 76 6.85 9.42 9.19
N VAL A 77 6.19 10.38 8.54
CA VAL A 77 5.19 11.22 9.18
C VAL A 77 3.82 10.72 8.74
N ASP A 78 2.94 10.41 9.69
CA ASP A 78 1.56 10.00 9.41
C ASP A 78 0.76 11.23 8.99
N VAL A 79 0.90 11.62 7.73
CA VAL A 79 0.31 12.79 7.08
C VAL A 79 0.25 12.48 5.58
N GLY A 80 -0.61 13.13 4.81
CA GLY A 80 -0.80 12.81 3.40
C GLY A 80 -2.12 13.33 2.88
N SER A 81 -2.43 13.08 1.61
CA SER A 81 -3.61 13.67 0.97
C SER A 81 -4.93 13.29 1.66
N ARG A 82 -5.00 12.14 2.35
CA ARG A 82 -6.21 11.74 3.08
C ARG A 82 -6.62 12.70 4.20
N TYR A 83 -5.65 13.41 4.77
CA TYR A 83 -5.85 14.31 5.91
C TYR A 83 -6.09 15.76 5.45
N GLU A 84 -6.12 15.98 4.14
CA GLU A 84 -6.38 17.30 3.59
C GLU A 84 -7.87 17.64 3.66
N THR A 85 -8.12 18.91 3.94
CA THR A 85 -9.44 19.54 3.84
C THR A 85 -9.58 20.19 2.47
N PRO A 86 -10.80 20.56 2.02
CA PRO A 86 -10.98 21.31 0.78
C PRO A 86 -10.09 22.57 0.66
N GLN A 87 -9.71 23.18 1.79
CA GLN A 87 -8.82 24.33 1.85
C GLN A 87 -7.33 23.97 1.75
N THR A 88 -6.94 22.75 2.10
CA THR A 88 -5.55 22.28 2.12
C THR A 88 -5.27 21.22 1.05
N LEU A 89 -6.20 20.99 0.13
CA LEU A 89 -6.02 20.04 -0.99
C LEU A 89 -4.77 20.38 -1.79
N GLY A 90 -3.85 19.42 -1.91
CA GLY A 90 -2.57 19.53 -2.61
C GLY A 90 -1.39 19.98 -1.75
N VAL A 91 -1.59 20.29 -0.47
CA VAL A 91 -0.49 20.73 0.42
C VAL A 91 0.53 19.61 0.64
N SER A 92 0.12 18.34 0.70
CA SER A 92 1.04 17.21 0.88
C SER A 92 1.96 17.04 -0.33
N HIS A 93 1.44 17.24 -1.55
CA HIS A 93 2.25 17.24 -2.77
C HIS A 93 3.25 18.42 -2.79
N MET A 94 2.81 19.61 -2.38
CA MET A 94 3.69 20.78 -2.26
C MET A 94 4.77 20.58 -1.19
N LEU A 95 4.45 19.97 -0.05
CA LEU A 95 5.41 19.68 1.02
C LEU A 95 6.51 18.73 0.56
N ASP A 96 6.15 17.76 -0.27
CA ASP A 96 7.10 16.83 -0.88
C ASP A 96 8.09 17.57 -1.80
N ARG A 97 7.57 18.45 -2.66
CA ARG A 97 8.39 19.25 -3.59
C ARG A 97 9.23 20.33 -2.87
N LEU A 98 8.77 20.79 -1.72
CA LEU A 98 9.50 21.73 -0.85
C LEU A 98 10.48 21.03 0.12
N ALA A 99 10.50 19.70 0.15
CA ALA A 99 11.48 18.97 0.95
C ALA A 99 12.90 19.36 0.52
N PHE A 100 13.79 19.50 1.51
CA PHE A 100 15.20 19.86 1.29
C PHE A 100 15.45 21.24 0.65
N LYS A 101 14.45 22.14 0.67
CA LYS A 101 14.65 23.59 0.48
C LYS A 101 15.17 24.25 1.76
N SER A 102 15.35 25.57 1.77
CA SER A 102 16.01 26.26 2.90
C SER A 102 15.32 26.04 4.24
N THR A 103 16.13 25.98 5.30
CA THR A 103 15.67 25.89 6.69
C THR A 103 16.12 27.12 7.47
N LYS A 104 15.68 27.25 8.72
CA LYS A 104 16.13 28.34 9.60
C LYS A 104 17.62 28.25 9.94
N THR A 105 18.23 27.06 9.79
CA THR A 105 19.62 26.84 10.16
C THR A 105 20.56 26.68 8.97
N HIS A 106 20.04 26.34 7.79
CA HIS A 106 20.83 26.15 6.58
C HIS A 106 20.18 26.83 5.35
N SER A 107 21.00 27.49 4.53
CA SER A 107 20.59 27.94 3.19
C SER A 107 20.39 26.76 2.25
N ILE A 108 19.76 26.99 1.10
CA ILE A 108 19.56 25.96 0.08
C ILE A 108 20.89 25.40 -0.44
N GLU A 109 21.91 26.25 -0.61
CA GLU A 109 23.25 25.83 -1.05
C GLU A 109 23.93 24.96 0.01
N GLN A 110 23.76 25.29 1.28
CA GLN A 110 24.29 24.49 2.39
C GLN A 110 23.62 23.13 2.46
N ILE A 111 22.29 23.07 2.30
CA ILE A 111 21.54 21.80 2.26
C ILE A 111 22.00 20.94 1.09
N ASN A 112 22.12 21.52 -0.10
CA ASN A 112 22.61 20.79 -1.27
C ASN A 112 24.04 20.26 -1.06
N SER A 113 24.94 21.07 -0.48
CA SER A 113 26.29 20.63 -0.14
C SER A 113 26.31 19.48 0.88
N ILE A 114 25.42 19.52 1.89
CA ILE A 114 25.25 18.42 2.84
C ILE A 114 24.77 17.15 2.11
N ILE A 115 23.75 17.26 1.26
CA ILE A 115 23.21 16.14 0.48
C ILE A 115 24.28 15.51 -0.41
N GLU A 116 25.07 16.32 -1.12
CA GLU A 116 26.20 15.86 -1.94
C GLU A 116 27.26 15.14 -1.08
N SER A 117 27.59 15.69 0.09
CA SER A 117 28.54 15.06 1.01
C SER A 117 28.07 13.71 1.57
N LEU A 118 26.75 13.49 1.60
CA LEU A 118 26.11 12.24 2.01
C LEU A 118 25.96 11.23 0.86
N GLY A 119 26.42 11.58 -0.35
CA GLY A 119 26.37 10.72 -1.53
C GLY A 119 25.16 10.95 -2.44
N GLY A 120 24.35 11.98 -2.19
CA GLY A 120 23.25 12.40 -3.07
C GLY A 120 22.03 11.47 -3.11
N ASN A 121 22.00 10.40 -2.30
CA ASN A 121 20.89 9.45 -2.26
C ASN A 121 19.90 9.80 -1.15
N ILE A 122 19.20 10.93 -1.31
CA ILE A 122 18.18 11.42 -0.38
C ILE A 122 16.90 11.67 -1.17
N MET A 123 15.77 11.19 -0.64
CA MET A 123 14.46 11.34 -1.26
C MET A 123 13.39 11.74 -0.25
N SER A 124 12.42 12.50 -0.75
CA SER A 124 11.12 12.69 -0.12
C SER A 124 10.06 12.08 -1.04
N ALA A 125 9.04 11.46 -0.45
CA ALA A 125 7.88 10.99 -1.17
C ALA A 125 6.61 11.17 -0.34
N SER A 126 5.59 11.76 -0.96
CA SER A 126 4.24 11.85 -0.41
C SER A 126 3.32 10.74 -0.92
N SER A 127 2.40 10.32 -0.08
CA SER A 127 1.34 9.35 -0.39
C SER A 127 0.03 9.78 0.27
N ARG A 128 -1.02 8.96 0.13
CA ARG A 128 -2.31 9.21 0.79
C ARG A 128 -2.23 9.19 2.32
N GLU A 129 -1.35 8.38 2.92
CA GLU A 129 -1.29 8.17 4.38
C GLU A 129 0.11 8.39 5.01
N ALA A 130 1.11 8.80 4.22
CA ALA A 130 2.42 9.19 4.74
C ALA A 130 3.16 10.18 3.84
N ILE A 131 3.99 11.01 4.47
CA ILE A 131 5.14 11.66 3.83
C ILE A 131 6.40 11.03 4.44
N MET A 132 7.33 10.65 3.58
CA MET A 132 8.51 9.86 3.93
C MET A 132 9.76 10.60 3.49
N TYR A 133 10.74 10.72 4.39
CA TYR A 133 12.07 11.27 4.09
C TYR A 133 13.07 10.14 4.29
N GLN A 134 13.75 9.69 3.23
CA GLN A 134 14.55 8.47 3.25
C GLN A 134 15.91 8.67 2.61
N SER A 135 16.90 7.90 3.06
CA SER A 135 18.25 7.92 2.49
C SER A 135 19.03 6.65 2.80
N ALA A 136 19.89 6.24 1.87
CA ALA A 136 20.96 5.26 2.10
C ALA A 136 22.31 5.96 2.18
N ILE A 137 23.03 5.73 3.28
CA ILE A 137 24.24 6.46 3.68
C ILE A 137 25.29 5.54 4.28
N PHE A 138 26.57 5.94 4.26
CA PHE A 138 27.60 5.27 5.04
C PHE A 138 27.33 5.43 6.53
N SER A 139 27.48 4.36 7.32
CA SER A 139 27.06 4.32 8.73
C SER A 139 27.69 5.42 9.61
N GLN A 140 28.88 5.92 9.25
CA GLN A 140 29.54 7.02 9.95
C GLN A 140 28.80 8.37 9.84
N ASP A 141 27.99 8.56 8.80
CA ASP A 141 27.27 9.80 8.54
C ASP A 141 25.85 9.81 9.10
N LEU A 142 25.47 8.78 9.87
CA LEU A 142 24.13 8.60 10.46
C LEU A 142 23.68 9.83 11.27
N SER A 143 24.56 10.41 12.08
CA SER A 143 24.23 11.60 12.85
C SER A 143 23.93 12.81 11.94
N LYS A 144 24.64 12.96 10.82
CA LYS A 144 24.48 14.11 9.92
C LYS A 144 23.15 14.04 9.18
N VAL A 145 22.78 12.87 8.67
CA VAL A 145 21.52 12.68 7.95
C VAL A 145 20.29 12.79 8.86
N ILE A 146 20.36 12.27 10.09
CA ILE A 146 19.28 12.46 11.08
C ILE A 146 19.13 13.95 11.45
N ALA A 147 20.26 14.66 11.59
CA ALA A 147 20.24 16.11 11.82
C ALA A 147 19.58 16.86 10.65
N LEU A 148 19.94 16.52 9.41
CA LEU A 148 19.35 17.10 8.19
C LEU A 148 17.83 16.86 8.14
N PHE A 149 17.39 15.62 8.32
CA PHE A 149 15.96 15.29 8.32
C PHE A 149 15.20 16.05 9.41
N SER A 150 15.74 16.10 10.62
CA SER A 150 15.17 16.90 11.70
C SER A 150 15.04 18.37 11.31
N ASP A 151 16.07 18.97 10.73
CA ASP A 151 16.05 20.39 10.37
C ASP A 151 15.03 20.69 9.27
N VAL A 152 14.96 19.86 8.22
CA VAL A 152 14.00 19.96 7.12
C VAL A 152 12.55 19.80 7.61
N ILE A 153 12.31 18.86 8.53
CA ILE A 153 10.97 18.57 9.06
C ILE A 153 10.52 19.66 10.04
N ARG A 154 11.42 20.16 10.90
CA ARG A 154 11.06 21.04 12.02
C ARG A 154 11.15 22.52 11.69
N ASN A 155 12.12 22.90 10.88
CA ASN A 155 12.50 24.29 10.67
C ASN A 155 12.51 24.74 9.20
N PRO A 156 11.57 24.31 8.33
CA PRO A 156 11.59 24.77 6.94
C PRO A 156 11.23 26.26 6.89
N CYS A 157 11.95 27.02 6.06
CA CYS A 157 11.69 28.44 5.88
C CYS A 157 10.42 28.69 5.07
N ILE A 158 10.18 27.88 4.03
CA ILE A 158 9.04 27.97 3.10
C ILE A 158 8.83 29.43 2.69
N THR A 159 9.75 29.95 1.90
CA THR A 159 9.69 31.33 1.41
C THR A 159 8.70 31.47 0.25
N LEU A 160 8.27 32.70 -0.05
CA LEU A 160 7.39 32.95 -1.20
C LEU A 160 8.06 32.55 -2.53
N GLU A 161 9.36 32.79 -2.65
CA GLU A 161 10.15 32.46 -3.84
C GLU A 161 10.21 30.95 -4.06
N GLU A 162 10.57 30.17 -3.03
CA GLU A 162 10.61 28.70 -3.12
C GLU A 162 9.23 28.12 -3.46
N VAL A 163 8.16 28.65 -2.86
CA VAL A 163 6.80 28.19 -3.16
C VAL A 163 6.41 28.49 -4.60
N GLU A 164 6.71 29.67 -5.12
CA GLU A 164 6.36 30.04 -6.51
C GLU A 164 7.19 29.24 -7.52
N GLU A 165 8.47 28.99 -7.25
CA GLU A 165 9.30 28.08 -8.04
C GLU A 165 8.67 26.67 -8.07
N GLN A 166 8.35 26.10 -6.90
CA GLN A 166 7.78 24.75 -6.82
C GLN A 166 6.38 24.66 -7.42
N LYS A 167 5.57 25.72 -7.40
CA LYS A 167 4.29 25.76 -8.12
C LYS A 167 4.49 25.56 -9.62
N GLN A 168 5.48 26.23 -10.22
CA GLN A 168 5.74 26.05 -11.65
C GLN A 168 6.20 24.63 -11.98
N THR A 169 7.17 24.09 -11.23
CA THR A 169 7.64 22.71 -11.41
C THR A 169 6.51 21.70 -11.25
N THR A 170 5.68 21.87 -10.22
CA THR A 170 4.53 21.00 -9.93
C THR A 170 3.49 21.06 -11.05
N LEU A 171 3.24 22.24 -11.63
CA LEU A 171 2.31 22.38 -12.76
C LEU A 171 2.77 21.58 -13.98
N TYR A 172 4.06 21.68 -14.34
CA TYR A 172 4.61 20.90 -15.45
C TYR A 172 4.53 19.39 -15.18
N GLU A 173 4.85 18.96 -13.95
CA GLU A 173 4.74 17.56 -13.54
C GLU A 173 3.30 17.05 -13.68
N ILE A 174 2.32 17.79 -13.17
CA ILE A 174 0.90 17.43 -13.27
C ILE A 174 0.50 17.26 -14.74
N GLN A 175 0.84 18.23 -15.59
CA GLN A 175 0.54 18.19 -17.02
C GLN A 175 1.18 16.99 -17.72
N GLU A 176 2.41 16.63 -17.33
CA GLU A 176 3.09 15.44 -17.86
C GLU A 176 2.40 14.15 -17.41
N ILE A 177 1.98 14.06 -16.14
CA ILE A 177 1.26 12.90 -15.61
C ILE A 177 -0.10 12.72 -16.29
N TRP A 178 -0.83 13.81 -16.55
CA TRP A 178 -2.12 13.75 -17.27
C TRP A 178 -2.01 13.18 -18.69
N GLN A 179 -0.81 13.23 -19.30
CA GLN A 179 -0.55 12.63 -20.61
C GLN A 179 -0.23 11.12 -20.54
N LYS A 180 -0.10 10.54 -19.34
CA LYS A 180 0.27 9.14 -19.12
C LYS A 180 -0.89 8.39 -18.46
N PRO A 181 -1.76 7.71 -19.23
CA PRO A 181 -2.92 6.98 -18.71
C PRO A 181 -2.60 6.03 -17.55
N ASP A 182 -1.46 5.33 -17.61
CA ASP A 182 -1.02 4.39 -16.56
C ASP A 182 -0.73 5.07 -15.21
N MET A 183 -0.49 6.38 -15.18
CA MET A 183 -0.26 7.15 -13.95
C MET A 183 -1.52 7.89 -13.49
N ILE A 184 -2.27 8.49 -14.41
CA ILE A 184 -3.45 9.31 -14.06
C ILE A 184 -4.70 8.47 -13.74
N LEU A 185 -4.90 7.31 -14.40
CA LEU A 185 -6.09 6.50 -14.17
C LEU A 185 -6.15 5.87 -12.77
N PRO A 186 -5.06 5.35 -12.18
CA PRO A 186 -5.06 4.96 -10.78
C PRO A 186 -5.47 6.12 -9.85
N GLU A 187 -5.07 7.34 -10.15
CA GLU A 187 -5.41 8.52 -9.35
C GLU A 187 -6.90 8.85 -9.45
N LEU A 188 -7.45 8.90 -10.67
CA LEU A 188 -8.87 9.08 -10.92
C LEU A 188 -9.72 7.96 -10.31
N LEU A 189 -9.22 6.72 -10.33
CA LEU A 189 -9.90 5.58 -9.74
C LEU A 189 -10.15 5.79 -8.24
N HIS A 190 -9.18 6.32 -7.49
CA HIS A 190 -9.36 6.62 -6.07
C HIS A 190 -10.38 7.74 -5.86
N THR A 191 -10.27 8.83 -6.63
CA THR A 191 -11.19 9.98 -6.56
C THR A 191 -12.64 9.55 -6.81
N VAL A 192 -12.87 8.63 -7.77
CA VAL A 192 -14.20 8.09 -8.05
C VAL A 192 -14.64 7.11 -6.96
N ALA A 193 -13.75 6.22 -6.51
CA ALA A 193 -14.07 5.17 -5.55
C ALA A 193 -14.45 5.69 -4.16
N PHE A 194 -13.81 6.75 -3.70
CA PHE A 194 -13.97 7.34 -2.36
C PHE A 194 -14.46 8.78 -2.44
N LYS A 195 -15.34 9.07 -3.40
CA LYS A 195 -15.86 10.40 -3.74
C LYS A 195 -15.90 11.40 -2.57
N ASP A 196 -15.17 12.50 -2.73
CA ASP A 196 -15.12 13.64 -1.80
C ASP A 196 -14.79 13.27 -0.33
N ASN A 197 -14.09 12.16 -0.08
CA ASN A 197 -13.68 11.77 1.26
C ASN A 197 -12.28 11.14 1.29
N THR A 198 -11.50 11.46 2.34
CA THR A 198 -10.25 10.80 2.72
C THR A 198 -9.39 10.28 1.55
N LEU A 199 -9.41 8.97 1.26
CA LEU A 199 -8.64 8.32 0.20
C LEU A 199 -8.97 8.80 -1.23
N GLY A 200 -10.13 9.43 -1.42
CA GLY A 200 -10.56 10.08 -2.66
C GLY A 200 -10.04 11.50 -2.82
N ASN A 201 -9.38 12.06 -1.79
CA ASN A 201 -8.63 13.30 -1.96
C ASN A 201 -7.48 13.06 -2.95
N PRO A 202 -7.30 13.95 -3.94
CA PRO A 202 -6.29 13.76 -4.95
C PRO A 202 -4.89 13.84 -4.33
N MET A 203 -4.03 12.88 -4.67
CA MET A 203 -2.63 12.88 -4.28
C MET A 203 -1.84 13.94 -5.04
N LEU A 204 -2.22 14.20 -6.30
CA LEU A 204 -1.69 15.28 -7.11
C LEU A 204 -2.45 16.57 -6.81
N CYS A 205 -1.73 17.65 -6.54
CA CYS A 205 -2.33 18.97 -6.33
C CYS A 205 -3.18 19.37 -7.55
N PRO A 206 -4.48 19.66 -7.41
CA PRO A 206 -5.28 20.16 -8.52
C PRO A 206 -4.76 21.52 -9.04
N GLU A 207 -4.81 21.75 -10.36
CA GLU A 207 -4.27 22.97 -10.97
C GLU A 207 -4.94 24.25 -10.42
N ASP A 208 -6.24 24.21 -10.16
CA ASP A 208 -7.01 25.32 -9.58
C ASP A 208 -6.61 25.60 -8.11
N ARG A 209 -6.18 24.57 -7.38
CA ARG A 209 -5.69 24.67 -6.00
C ARG A 209 -4.25 25.15 -5.93
N LEU A 210 -3.43 24.84 -6.95
CA LEU A 210 -2.02 25.21 -6.99
C LEU A 210 -1.82 26.72 -6.87
N ILE A 211 -2.68 27.51 -7.52
CA ILE A 211 -2.65 28.99 -7.47
C ILE A 211 -2.84 29.51 -6.04
N MET A 212 -3.64 28.81 -5.23
CA MET A 212 -3.99 29.18 -3.85
C MET A 212 -2.93 28.75 -2.83
N MET A 213 -1.86 28.06 -3.26
CA MET A 213 -0.78 27.62 -2.39
C MET A 213 0.04 28.82 -1.93
N THR A 214 0.11 29.00 -0.60
CA THR A 214 0.89 30.07 0.04
C THR A 214 1.78 29.48 1.15
N PRO A 215 2.91 30.13 1.48
CA PRO A 215 3.74 29.75 2.61
C PRO A 215 2.96 29.59 3.92
N GLN A 216 1.99 30.49 4.16
CA GLN A 216 1.20 30.49 5.39
C GLN A 216 0.33 29.24 5.47
N LEU A 217 -0.37 28.89 4.39
CA LEU A 217 -1.21 27.69 4.33
C LEU A 217 -0.40 26.41 4.60
N ILE A 218 0.79 26.30 3.99
CA ILE A 218 1.66 25.13 4.14
C ILE A 218 2.19 25.05 5.59
N LYS A 219 2.65 26.17 6.17
CA LYS A 219 3.10 26.23 7.56
C LYS A 219 1.99 25.92 8.56
N GLU A 220 0.78 26.41 8.31
CA GLU A 220 -0.39 26.10 9.13
C GLU A 220 -0.71 24.61 9.10
N TYR A 221 -0.71 24.00 7.91
CA TYR A 221 -0.89 22.56 7.77
C TYR A 221 0.21 21.77 8.51
N MET A 222 1.49 22.12 8.34
CA MET A 222 2.58 21.50 9.10
C MET A 222 2.38 21.67 10.61
N SER A 223 1.99 22.85 11.07
CA SER A 223 1.76 23.13 12.48
C SER A 223 0.67 22.23 13.07
N ILE A 224 -0.29 21.76 12.27
CA ILE A 224 -1.36 20.87 12.71
C ILE A 224 -0.89 19.41 12.71
N TRP A 225 -0.29 18.95 11.60
CA TRP A 225 -0.08 17.53 11.33
C TRP A 225 1.32 17.00 11.70
N TYR A 226 2.36 17.84 11.73
CA TYR A 226 3.73 17.41 12.06
C TYR A 226 3.92 17.36 13.57
N ARG A 227 3.35 16.32 14.20
CA ARG A 227 3.34 16.08 15.64
C ARG A 227 4.20 14.88 16.03
N PRO A 228 4.84 14.87 17.20
CA PRO A 228 5.81 13.84 17.56
C PRO A 228 5.21 12.43 17.59
N GLU A 229 3.99 12.27 18.10
CA GLU A 229 3.28 10.97 18.11
C GLU A 229 2.99 10.38 16.72
N ARG A 230 3.04 11.22 15.67
CA ARG A 230 2.85 10.85 14.26
C ARG A 230 4.16 10.58 13.52
N ILE A 231 5.30 10.71 14.20
CA ILE A 231 6.62 10.54 13.62
C ILE A 231 7.20 9.18 14.03
N VAL A 232 7.67 8.43 13.02
CA VAL A 232 8.50 7.25 13.20
C VAL A 232 9.86 7.51 12.57
N LEU A 233 10.93 7.45 13.36
CA LEU A 233 12.30 7.36 12.85
C LEU A 233 12.67 5.87 12.74
N ALA A 234 12.92 5.40 11.53
CA ALA A 234 13.39 4.05 11.27
C ALA A 234 14.84 4.05 10.79
N VAL A 235 15.65 3.09 11.25
CA VAL A 235 17.02 2.90 10.78
C VAL A 235 17.34 1.41 10.60
N ALA A 236 17.79 1.03 9.40
CA ALA A 236 18.27 -0.32 9.10
C ALA A 236 19.80 -0.31 8.95
N GLY A 237 20.50 -1.05 9.79
CA GLY A 237 21.97 -1.15 9.83
C GLY A 237 22.69 -0.35 10.90
N ALA A 238 21.99 0.03 11.99
CA ALA A 238 22.57 0.78 13.10
C ALA A 238 22.22 0.17 14.47
N GLN A 239 23.02 0.48 15.49
CA GLN A 239 22.72 0.12 16.87
C GLN A 239 21.55 0.94 17.40
N HIS A 240 20.66 0.29 18.15
CA HIS A 240 19.42 0.92 18.59
C HIS A 240 19.67 2.09 19.54
N GLU A 241 20.57 1.88 20.50
CA GLU A 241 20.87 2.84 21.56
C GLU A 241 21.44 4.15 20.98
N ASP A 242 22.34 4.06 19.99
CA ASP A 242 22.90 5.21 19.27
C ASP A 242 21.80 6.01 18.54
N VAL A 243 20.87 5.29 17.87
CA VAL A 243 19.76 5.93 17.14
C VAL A 243 18.79 6.60 18.11
N VAL A 244 18.51 5.99 19.26
CA VAL A 244 17.66 6.58 20.31
C VAL A 244 18.29 7.86 20.87
N GLU A 245 19.60 7.88 21.09
CA GLU A 245 20.31 9.10 21.52
C GLU A 245 20.20 10.22 20.47
N LEU A 246 20.44 9.90 19.20
CA LEU A 246 20.29 10.85 18.10
C LEU A 246 18.85 11.33 17.96
N ALA A 247 17.87 10.44 18.07
CA ALA A 247 16.45 10.78 18.03
C ALA A 247 16.06 11.71 19.17
N MET A 248 16.54 11.43 20.39
CA MET A 248 16.29 12.29 21.55
C MET A 248 16.92 13.67 21.36
N ARG A 249 18.13 13.73 20.80
CA ARG A 249 18.83 14.99 20.52
C ARG A 249 18.11 15.86 19.48
N TYR A 250 17.60 15.25 18.40
CA TYR A 250 17.08 15.99 17.25
C TYR A 250 15.54 16.10 17.22
N PHE A 251 14.81 15.20 17.87
CA PHE A 251 13.34 15.20 17.88
C PHE A 251 12.74 15.28 19.29
N GLY A 252 13.52 15.11 20.37
CA GLY A 252 13.01 14.95 21.73
C GLY A 252 12.37 16.21 22.34
N ASP A 253 12.68 17.39 21.81
CA ASP A 253 12.14 18.69 22.25
C ASP A 253 10.91 19.14 21.46
N ILE A 254 10.44 18.36 20.49
CA ILE A 254 9.18 18.64 19.80
C ILE A 254 8.04 18.55 20.82
N PRO A 255 7.21 19.61 20.96
CA PRO A 255 6.15 19.62 21.96
C PRO A 255 5.08 18.59 21.63
N LYS A 256 4.75 17.76 22.63
CA LYS A 256 3.67 16.79 22.54
C LYS A 256 2.33 17.51 22.41
N SER A 257 1.43 16.98 21.57
CA SER A 257 0.09 17.56 21.42
C SER A 257 -0.73 17.40 22.72
N PRO A 258 -1.49 18.43 23.16
CA PRO A 258 -2.33 18.33 24.35
C PRO A 258 -3.49 17.31 24.21
N GLU A 259 -3.96 17.07 22.97
CA GLU A 259 -5.25 16.42 22.67
C GLU A 259 -5.14 15.02 22.04
N PHE A 260 -3.94 14.54 21.67
CA PHE A 260 -3.73 13.23 21.03
C PHE A 260 -3.35 12.11 22.02
N ASN A 261 -3.71 12.25 23.30
CA ASN A 261 -3.59 11.16 24.28
C ASN A 261 -4.77 10.19 24.14
N THR A 262 -4.79 9.37 23.09
CA THR A 262 -5.38 8.02 23.08
C THR A 262 -4.98 7.32 21.78
N HIS A 263 -3.91 6.53 21.79
CA HIS A 263 -3.94 5.29 21.02
C HIS A 263 -5.01 4.42 21.66
N THR A 264 -6.25 4.60 21.21
CA THR A 264 -7.27 3.57 21.42
C THR A 264 -6.88 2.44 20.48
N VAL A 265 -6.12 1.48 21.00
CA VAL A 265 -6.34 0.08 20.63
C VAL A 265 -7.83 -0.12 20.85
N LEU A 266 -8.65 -0.07 19.80
CA LEU A 266 -10.11 -0.08 19.93
C LEU A 266 -10.57 -1.40 20.58
N PRO A 267 -11.38 -1.36 21.65
CA PRO A 267 -12.47 -2.30 21.83
C PRO A 267 -13.78 -1.63 21.40
N PHE A 268 -14.52 -2.35 20.58
CA PHE A 268 -15.86 -2.08 20.06
C PHE A 268 -16.86 -1.49 21.07
N THR A 269 -17.69 -0.52 20.66
CA THR A 269 -19.16 -0.50 20.80
C THR A 269 -19.78 0.79 20.19
N ALA A 270 -20.89 0.63 19.47
CA ALA A 270 -21.60 1.68 18.74
C ALA A 270 -22.59 2.50 19.60
N PRO A 271 -22.94 3.73 19.17
CA PRO A 271 -24.33 4.18 19.31
C PRO A 271 -24.92 4.89 18.07
N LYS A 272 -26.25 4.77 17.99
CA LYS A 272 -27.18 5.15 16.91
C LYS A 272 -27.38 6.67 16.78
N GLN A 273 -27.50 7.18 15.55
CA GLN A 273 -28.00 8.54 15.27
C GLN A 273 -29.44 8.54 14.73
N LYS A 274 -30.24 9.50 15.22
CA LYS A 274 -31.60 9.84 14.76
C LYS A 274 -31.54 10.89 13.65
N GLN A 275 -32.36 10.69 12.62
CA GLN A 275 -32.56 11.62 11.50
C GLN A 275 -33.47 12.79 11.89
N THR A 276 -33.15 14.00 11.41
CA THR A 276 -34.12 15.10 11.28
C THR A 276 -33.94 15.82 9.94
N LYS A 277 -35.06 16.07 9.25
CA LYS A 277 -35.18 16.67 7.91
C LYS A 277 -35.24 18.21 7.97
N SER A 278 -34.67 18.90 6.98
CA SER A 278 -35.14 20.21 6.48
C SER A 278 -34.49 20.50 5.13
N SER A 279 -35.25 20.45 4.02
CA SER A 279 -35.97 21.56 3.36
C SER A 279 -35.09 22.44 2.48
N LEU A 280 -35.28 22.23 1.17
CA LEU A 280 -34.74 22.94 0.02
C LEU A 280 -35.29 24.39 -0.04
N TYR A 281 -34.58 25.25 -0.76
CA TYR A 281 -34.87 26.67 -1.07
C TYR A 281 -34.29 27.72 -0.11
N LYS A 282 -33.02 28.08 -0.34
CA LYS A 282 -32.52 29.47 -0.41
C LYS A 282 -31.11 29.47 -0.98
N THR A 283 -31.05 29.58 -2.30
CA THR A 283 -29.86 29.44 -3.15
C THR A 283 -29.34 30.82 -3.57
N LEU A 284 -28.02 30.90 -3.76
CA LEU A 284 -27.27 31.73 -4.74
C LEU A 284 -26.62 33.07 -4.35
N THR A 285 -26.71 33.57 -3.11
CA THR A 285 -25.89 34.77 -2.73
C THR A 285 -25.07 34.62 -1.44
N THR A 286 -25.23 33.51 -0.71
CA THR A 286 -24.48 33.21 0.53
C THR A 286 -23.23 32.33 0.29
N ALA A 287 -23.10 31.71 -0.89
CA ALA A 287 -22.07 30.70 -1.18
C ALA A 287 -20.63 31.23 -1.10
N ALA A 288 -20.39 32.50 -1.45
CA ALA A 288 -19.05 33.08 -1.39
C ALA A 288 -18.60 33.39 0.06
N SER A 289 -19.53 33.74 0.95
CA SER A 289 -19.21 34.09 2.35
C SER A 289 -19.14 32.85 3.25
N SER A 290 -19.91 31.80 2.95
CA SER A 290 -19.89 30.54 3.71
C SER A 290 -18.64 29.69 3.46
N LEU A 291 -17.92 29.89 2.35
CA LEU A 291 -16.64 29.19 2.09
C LEU A 291 -15.50 29.68 2.99
N PHE A 292 -15.57 30.91 3.49
CA PHE A 292 -14.59 31.48 4.41
C PHE A 292 -14.94 31.28 5.89
N HIS A 293 -16.13 30.76 6.20
CA HIS A 293 -16.62 30.50 7.57
C HIS A 293 -17.36 29.16 7.67
N ALA A 294 -17.01 28.18 6.83
CA ALA A 294 -17.35 26.80 7.11
C ALA A 294 -16.56 26.40 8.36
N ASN A 295 -17.24 25.89 9.39
CA ASN A 295 -16.57 25.22 10.51
C ASN A 295 -15.66 24.14 9.92
N LEU A 296 -14.37 24.45 9.79
CA LEU A 296 -13.37 23.50 9.38
C LEU A 296 -13.47 22.32 10.37
N PRO A 297 -13.57 21.08 9.88
CA PRO A 297 -13.52 19.93 10.77
C PRO A 297 -12.27 20.04 11.64
N SER A 298 -12.42 19.77 12.94
CA SER A 298 -11.26 19.81 13.83
C SER A 298 -10.20 18.83 13.32
N PRO A 299 -8.89 19.12 13.50
CA PRO A 299 -7.83 18.20 13.09
C PRO A 299 -8.03 16.78 13.63
N THR A 300 -8.57 16.66 14.84
CA THR A 300 -8.91 15.38 15.48
C THR A 300 -10.03 14.64 14.76
N PHE A 301 -11.03 15.35 14.22
CA PHE A 301 -12.07 14.74 13.39
C PHE A 301 -11.47 14.24 12.07
N THR A 302 -10.71 15.07 11.37
CA THR A 302 -10.07 14.72 10.10
C THR A 302 -9.09 13.55 10.24
N ALA A 303 -8.34 13.49 11.35
CA ALA A 303 -7.41 12.40 11.63
C ALA A 303 -8.12 11.05 11.84
N ASN A 304 -9.34 11.05 12.38
CA ASN A 304 -10.11 9.84 12.69
C ASN A 304 -11.20 9.53 11.65
N GLN A 305 -11.31 10.34 10.59
CA GLN A 305 -12.32 10.14 9.55
C GLN A 305 -12.03 8.86 8.78
N LYS A 306 -13.00 7.95 8.75
CA LYS A 306 -12.91 6.67 8.05
C LYS A 306 -13.21 6.82 6.56
N ALA A 307 -12.52 6.04 5.74
CA ALA A 307 -12.74 6.03 4.30
C ALA A 307 -14.08 5.38 3.92
N TYR A 308 -14.94 6.12 3.23
CA TYR A 308 -16.23 5.63 2.77
C TYR A 308 -16.17 5.31 1.27
N TYR A 309 -16.20 4.03 0.93
CA TYR A 309 -16.19 3.58 -0.45
C TYR A 309 -17.58 3.71 -1.10
N THR A 310 -17.69 4.53 -2.14
CA THR A 310 -18.93 4.84 -2.85
C THR A 310 -19.15 4.01 -4.11
N GLY A 311 -18.07 3.49 -4.71
CA GLY A 311 -18.07 3.08 -6.11
C GLY A 311 -18.29 4.28 -7.05
N GLY A 312 -18.50 4.02 -8.34
CA GLY A 312 -18.84 5.05 -9.32
C GLY A 312 -18.24 4.79 -10.70
N SER A 313 -18.48 5.69 -11.63
CA SER A 313 -17.88 5.57 -12.97
C SER A 313 -17.45 6.92 -13.52
N LEU A 314 -16.30 6.93 -14.20
CA LEU A 314 -15.78 8.09 -14.92
C LEU A 314 -15.27 7.64 -16.29
N PHE A 315 -15.74 8.32 -17.33
CA PHE A 315 -15.41 8.02 -18.71
C PHE A 315 -14.85 9.29 -19.36
N LEU A 316 -13.59 9.25 -19.77
CA LEU A 316 -12.87 10.35 -20.40
C LEU A 316 -12.69 10.06 -21.89
N ASP A 317 -13.63 10.54 -22.70
CA ASP A 317 -13.57 10.37 -24.16
C ASP A 317 -12.54 11.34 -24.75
N GLN A 318 -11.41 10.80 -25.19
CA GLN A 318 -10.24 11.53 -25.67
C GLN A 318 -9.56 10.74 -26.79
N SER A 319 -9.06 11.43 -27.81
CA SER A 319 -8.31 10.76 -28.89
C SER A 319 -6.99 10.19 -28.35
N HIS A 320 -6.94 8.87 -28.22
CA HIS A 320 -5.79 8.12 -27.72
C HIS A 320 -5.63 6.84 -28.55
N PRO A 321 -4.40 6.35 -28.83
CA PRO A 321 -4.19 5.14 -29.63
C PRO A 321 -4.80 3.87 -29.02
N HIS A 322 -5.01 3.86 -27.71
CA HIS A 322 -5.58 2.75 -26.97
C HIS A 322 -6.66 3.26 -26.00
N THR A 323 -7.65 2.40 -25.76
CA THR A 323 -8.63 2.56 -24.69
C THR A 323 -8.11 1.89 -23.44
N HIS A 324 -7.93 2.68 -22.38
CA HIS A 324 -7.48 2.23 -21.08
C HIS A 324 -8.67 2.15 -20.13
N VAL A 325 -8.78 1.06 -19.38
CA VAL A 325 -9.89 0.74 -18.49
C VAL A 325 -9.34 0.26 -17.15
N TYR A 326 -9.94 0.73 -16.07
CA TYR A 326 -9.78 0.23 -14.71
C TYR A 326 -11.14 -0.18 -14.17
N ILE A 327 -11.26 -1.42 -13.71
CA ILE A 327 -12.43 -1.92 -12.96
C ILE A 327 -11.94 -2.35 -11.59
N ALA A 328 -12.54 -1.79 -10.54
CA ALA A 328 -12.16 -2.05 -9.16
C ALA A 328 -13.37 -2.24 -8.25
N PHE A 329 -13.11 -2.92 -7.13
CA PHE A 329 -14.01 -3.10 -6.00
C PHE A 329 -13.35 -2.58 -4.74
N GLU A 330 -14.14 -2.40 -3.68
CA GLU A 330 -13.60 -2.14 -2.36
C GLU A 330 -12.66 -3.28 -1.94
N GLY A 331 -11.40 -2.94 -1.69
CA GLY A 331 -10.39 -3.85 -1.17
C GLY A 331 -10.43 -3.94 0.35
N LEU A 332 -9.46 -4.65 0.92
CA LEU A 332 -9.37 -4.87 2.36
C LEU A 332 -8.42 -3.85 3.01
N SER A 333 -8.72 -3.50 4.26
CA SER A 333 -7.76 -2.82 5.14
C SER A 333 -6.52 -3.70 5.37
N ILE A 334 -5.36 -3.07 5.56
CA ILE A 334 -4.12 -3.75 5.97
C ILE A 334 -4.25 -4.51 7.30
N HIS A 335 -5.25 -4.18 8.12
CA HIS A 335 -5.55 -4.87 9.38
C HIS A 335 -6.47 -6.08 9.22
N ASP A 336 -7.09 -6.29 8.05
CA ASP A 336 -7.99 -7.43 7.80
C ASP A 336 -7.18 -8.74 7.77
N PRO A 337 -7.62 -9.81 8.47
CA PRO A 337 -6.93 -11.10 8.45
C PRO A 337 -6.83 -11.74 7.06
N ASP A 338 -7.74 -11.40 6.14
CA ASP A 338 -7.80 -11.92 4.78
C ASP A 338 -6.78 -11.24 3.83
N ILE A 339 -5.99 -10.27 4.31
CA ILE A 339 -5.07 -9.46 3.48
C ILE A 339 -4.06 -10.31 2.69
N TYR A 340 -3.52 -11.37 3.30
CA TYR A 340 -2.58 -12.27 2.60
C TYR A 340 -3.29 -13.10 1.54
N GLY A 341 -4.54 -13.48 1.76
CA GLY A 341 -5.36 -14.13 0.73
C GLY A 341 -5.63 -13.21 -0.45
N LEU A 342 -5.89 -11.93 -0.21
CA LEU A 342 -6.03 -10.93 -1.28
C LEU A 342 -4.72 -10.71 -2.05
N ALA A 343 -3.58 -10.68 -1.37
CA ALA A 343 -2.26 -10.60 -2.01
C ALA A 343 -1.96 -11.86 -2.86
N ILE A 344 -2.34 -13.05 -2.40
CA ILE A 344 -2.24 -14.28 -3.20
C ILE A 344 -3.15 -14.18 -4.44
N LEU A 345 -4.37 -13.66 -4.29
CA LEU A 345 -5.29 -13.48 -5.41
C LEU A 345 -4.72 -12.52 -6.46
N GLN A 346 -4.12 -11.41 -6.03
CA GLN A 346 -3.40 -10.47 -6.91
C GLN A 346 -2.25 -11.14 -7.65
N MET A 347 -1.44 -11.94 -6.96
CA MET A 347 -0.33 -12.68 -7.58
C MET A 347 -0.82 -13.77 -8.55
N LEU A 348 -1.96 -14.40 -8.26
CA LEU A 348 -2.56 -15.43 -9.09
C LEU A 348 -3.12 -14.88 -10.40
N LEU A 349 -3.86 -13.76 -10.32
CA LEU A 349 -4.34 -13.05 -11.49
C LEU A 349 -3.17 -12.47 -12.28
N GLY A 350 -2.24 -11.80 -11.59
CA GLY A 350 -0.99 -11.29 -12.15
C GLY A 350 -1.22 -10.39 -13.36
N GLY A 351 -0.68 -10.79 -14.52
CA GLY A 351 -0.79 -10.05 -15.76
C GLY A 351 0.48 -9.26 -16.15
N GLY A 352 0.31 -8.26 -17.00
CA GLY A 352 1.40 -7.42 -17.50
C GLY A 352 1.08 -6.78 -18.85
N GLY A 353 2.12 -6.31 -19.54
CA GLY A 353 2.03 -5.92 -20.95
C GLY A 353 2.20 -7.13 -21.88
N SER A 354 1.57 -7.06 -23.05
CA SER A 354 1.71 -8.02 -24.16
C SER A 354 3.18 -8.09 -24.61
N PHE A 355 3.85 -6.93 -24.65
CA PHE A 355 5.30 -6.87 -24.74
C PHE A 355 5.94 -6.90 -23.35
N SER A 356 6.50 -8.05 -22.98
CA SER A 356 7.26 -8.21 -21.74
C SER A 356 8.66 -8.72 -22.05
N ALA A 357 9.66 -7.85 -21.95
CA ALA A 357 11.06 -8.25 -22.01
C ALA A 357 11.51 -8.84 -20.65
N GLY A 358 12.05 -10.06 -20.65
CA GLY A 358 12.52 -10.71 -19.43
C GLY A 358 12.48 -12.23 -19.50
N GLY A 359 13.30 -12.89 -18.69
CA GLY A 359 13.42 -14.34 -18.62
C GLY A 359 12.29 -15.04 -17.85
N PRO A 360 12.39 -16.37 -17.66
CA PRO A 360 11.47 -17.13 -16.82
C PRO A 360 11.37 -16.55 -15.40
N GLY A 361 10.17 -16.57 -14.82
CA GLY A 361 9.91 -16.10 -13.44
C GLY A 361 9.09 -14.81 -13.35
N LYS A 362 8.96 -14.03 -14.44
CA LYS A 362 8.21 -12.77 -14.48
C LYS A 362 6.67 -12.88 -14.41
N GLY A 363 6.12 -14.06 -14.12
CA GLY A 363 4.67 -14.26 -14.01
C GLY A 363 3.91 -14.57 -15.31
N MET A 364 4.57 -15.06 -16.37
CA MET A 364 3.91 -15.43 -17.65
C MET A 364 2.84 -16.52 -17.53
N TYR A 365 2.84 -17.29 -16.43
CA TYR A 365 1.84 -18.32 -16.13
C TYR A 365 0.72 -17.81 -15.22
N SER A 366 0.61 -16.51 -14.98
CA SER A 366 -0.53 -15.92 -14.27
C SER A 366 -1.79 -15.97 -15.15
N ARG A 367 -2.98 -15.88 -14.54
CA ARG A 367 -4.25 -16.04 -15.27
C ARG A 367 -4.46 -14.97 -16.33
N LEU A 368 -4.21 -13.70 -16.00
CA LEU A 368 -4.38 -12.62 -16.96
C LEU A 368 -3.39 -12.74 -18.12
N PHE A 369 -2.19 -13.27 -17.89
CA PHE A 369 -1.26 -13.51 -18.98
C PHE A 369 -1.72 -14.67 -19.90
N THR A 370 -2.13 -15.79 -19.30
CA THR A 370 -2.46 -17.02 -20.04
C THR A 370 -3.83 -16.99 -20.72
N ASN A 371 -4.85 -16.45 -20.04
CA ASN A 371 -6.23 -16.41 -20.51
C ASN A 371 -6.56 -15.13 -21.26
N VAL A 372 -5.85 -14.02 -21.01
CA VAL A 372 -6.10 -12.73 -21.68
C VAL A 372 -5.03 -12.42 -22.70
N LEU A 373 -3.80 -12.12 -22.28
CA LEU A 373 -2.76 -11.62 -23.19
C LEU A 373 -2.39 -12.62 -24.30
N ASN A 374 -2.33 -13.92 -23.99
CA ASN A 374 -2.03 -14.94 -25.00
C ASN A 374 -3.21 -15.24 -25.94
N GLN A 375 -4.46 -14.99 -25.53
CA GLN A 375 -5.66 -15.33 -26.30
C GLN A 375 -6.14 -14.15 -27.16
N TYR A 376 -6.02 -12.93 -26.64
CA TYR A 376 -6.53 -11.72 -27.26
C TYR A 376 -5.38 -10.84 -27.72
N SER A 377 -4.98 -10.98 -28.98
CA SER A 377 -3.88 -10.19 -29.58
C SER A 377 -4.15 -8.68 -29.66
N TRP A 378 -5.41 -8.27 -29.49
CA TRP A 378 -5.82 -6.86 -29.43
C TRP A 378 -5.69 -6.24 -28.03
N MET A 379 -5.33 -7.04 -27.03
CA MET A 379 -5.06 -6.59 -25.65
C MET A 379 -3.58 -6.21 -25.52
N GLU A 380 -3.31 -4.93 -25.24
CA GLU A 380 -1.94 -4.42 -25.09
C GLU A 380 -1.41 -4.63 -23.67
N SER A 381 -2.26 -4.42 -22.67
CA SER A 381 -1.94 -4.71 -21.27
C SER A 381 -3.16 -5.19 -20.51
N CYS A 382 -2.95 -6.05 -19.52
CA CYS A 382 -3.98 -6.52 -18.60
C CYS A 382 -3.29 -6.96 -17.31
N LEU A 383 -3.53 -6.26 -16.20
CA LEU A 383 -2.84 -6.46 -14.92
C LEU A 383 -3.79 -6.31 -13.74
N CYS A 384 -3.58 -7.13 -12.71
CA CYS A 384 -4.31 -7.04 -11.45
C CYS A 384 -3.54 -6.17 -10.46
N PHE A 385 -4.25 -5.25 -9.81
CA PHE A 385 -3.70 -4.37 -8.79
C PHE A 385 -4.44 -4.55 -7.46
N ASN A 386 -3.72 -4.25 -6.38
CA ASN A 386 -4.23 -4.27 -5.01
C ASN A 386 -3.62 -3.09 -4.24
N HIS A 387 -4.43 -2.07 -3.99
CA HIS A 387 -4.07 -0.92 -3.15
C HIS A 387 -4.67 -1.13 -1.76
N CYS A 388 -3.83 -1.15 -0.73
CA CYS A 388 -4.25 -1.40 0.64
C CYS A 388 -3.91 -0.18 1.50
N TYR A 389 -4.87 0.26 2.30
CA TYR A 389 -4.74 1.39 3.22
C TYR A 389 -5.10 0.96 4.64
N THR A 390 -4.95 1.87 5.60
CA THR A 390 -5.21 1.58 7.01
C THR A 390 -6.65 1.12 7.28
N ASP A 391 -7.66 1.68 6.62
CA ASP A 391 -9.09 1.42 6.91
C ASP A 391 -9.93 1.00 5.70
N SER A 392 -9.33 0.89 4.51
CA SER A 392 -9.98 0.40 3.28
C SER A 392 -8.92 -0.01 2.23
N GLY A 393 -9.33 -0.27 0.99
CA GLY A 393 -8.45 -0.59 -0.13
C GLY A 393 -9.17 -0.55 -1.47
N LEU A 394 -8.45 -0.80 -2.55
CA LEU A 394 -8.99 -1.04 -3.89
C LEU A 394 -8.35 -2.28 -4.48
N PHE A 395 -9.18 -3.17 -5.01
CA PHE A 395 -8.73 -4.36 -5.72
C PHE A 395 -9.38 -4.41 -7.08
N GLY A 396 -8.59 -4.66 -8.13
CA GLY A 396 -9.13 -4.57 -9.48
C GLY A 396 -8.20 -5.08 -10.57
N ILE A 397 -8.68 -4.89 -11.80
CA ILE A 397 -7.94 -5.17 -13.03
C ILE A 397 -7.90 -3.89 -13.84
N SER A 398 -6.71 -3.55 -14.33
CA SER A 398 -6.54 -2.56 -15.39
C SER A 398 -6.15 -3.23 -16.69
N ALA A 399 -6.66 -2.70 -17.78
CA ALA A 399 -6.44 -3.25 -19.10
C ALA A 399 -6.44 -2.15 -20.16
N SER A 400 -5.65 -2.35 -21.22
CA SER A 400 -5.56 -1.42 -22.34
C SER A 400 -5.76 -2.18 -23.65
N CYS A 401 -6.76 -1.81 -24.45
CA CYS A 401 -7.05 -2.43 -25.74
C CYS A 401 -7.00 -1.42 -26.87
N ARG A 402 -6.96 -1.92 -28.10
CA ARG A 402 -7.24 -1.07 -29.26
C ARG A 402 -8.74 -0.69 -29.30
N PRO A 403 -9.11 0.54 -29.70
CA PRO A 403 -10.50 1.01 -29.66
C PRO A 403 -11.49 0.15 -30.46
N GLU A 404 -11.05 -0.53 -31.52
CA GLU A 404 -11.95 -1.35 -32.36
C GLU A 404 -12.56 -2.55 -31.60
N TYR A 405 -11.99 -2.91 -30.44
CA TYR A 405 -12.42 -4.05 -29.62
C TYR A 405 -13.07 -3.63 -28.29
N ASN A 406 -13.42 -2.35 -28.12
CA ASN A 406 -14.08 -1.83 -26.92
C ASN A 406 -15.33 -2.62 -26.51
N GLN A 407 -16.05 -3.20 -27.45
CA GLN A 407 -17.25 -4.00 -27.17
C GLN A 407 -16.97 -5.29 -26.38
N HIS A 408 -15.71 -5.74 -26.29
CA HIS A 408 -15.33 -7.01 -25.66
C HIS A 408 -14.56 -6.86 -24.36
N ILE A 409 -13.88 -5.72 -24.13
CA ILE A 409 -12.94 -5.56 -22.99
C ILE A 409 -13.61 -5.82 -21.64
N PHE A 410 -14.82 -5.29 -21.42
CA PHE A 410 -15.54 -5.48 -20.17
C PHE A 410 -15.97 -6.92 -19.93
N ASP A 411 -16.43 -7.63 -20.97
CA ASP A 411 -16.81 -9.04 -20.83
C ASP A 411 -15.59 -9.90 -20.47
N VAL A 412 -14.45 -9.64 -21.12
CA VAL A 412 -13.20 -10.39 -20.86
C VAL A 412 -12.75 -10.19 -19.42
N ILE A 413 -12.75 -8.95 -18.91
CA ILE A 413 -12.39 -8.66 -17.52
C ILE A 413 -13.40 -9.29 -16.55
N ALA A 414 -14.69 -9.15 -16.81
CA ALA A 414 -15.75 -9.70 -15.97
C ALA A 414 -15.67 -11.24 -15.88
N GLN A 415 -15.38 -11.91 -16.99
CA GLN A 415 -15.15 -13.35 -17.04
C GLN A 415 -13.93 -13.76 -16.19
N GLN A 416 -12.84 -12.98 -16.20
CA GLN A 416 -11.68 -13.30 -15.35
C GLN A 416 -12.01 -13.16 -13.87
N PHE A 417 -12.75 -12.13 -13.47
CA PHE A 417 -13.23 -11.96 -12.10
C PHE A 417 -14.16 -13.11 -11.68
N ASP A 418 -15.13 -13.48 -12.51
CA ASP A 418 -16.05 -14.57 -12.22
C ASP A 418 -15.31 -15.91 -12.05
N SER A 419 -14.34 -16.19 -12.94
CA SER A 419 -13.57 -17.45 -12.93
C SER A 419 -12.79 -17.71 -11.63
N VAL A 420 -12.43 -16.68 -10.87
CA VAL A 420 -11.69 -16.83 -9.60
C VAL A 420 -12.62 -16.91 -8.39
N THR A 421 -13.93 -16.73 -8.57
CA THR A 421 -14.94 -16.83 -7.51
C THR A 421 -15.56 -18.22 -7.36
N SER A 422 -15.15 -19.20 -8.18
CA SER A 422 -15.61 -20.58 -8.09
C SER A 422 -14.46 -21.58 -8.12
N LEU A 423 -14.71 -22.78 -7.60
CA LEU A 423 -13.84 -23.95 -7.78
C LEU A 423 -14.24 -24.80 -9.00
N GLU A 424 -15.45 -24.58 -9.52
CA GLU A 424 -15.99 -25.33 -10.66
C GLU A 424 -15.77 -24.57 -11.98
N HIS A 425 -15.95 -25.25 -13.12
CA HIS A 425 -16.05 -24.63 -14.46
C HIS A 425 -14.96 -23.59 -14.81
N GLY A 426 -13.68 -23.94 -14.68
CA GLY A 426 -12.56 -22.99 -14.91
C GLY A 426 -12.07 -22.27 -13.64
N GLY A 427 -12.58 -22.70 -12.48
CA GLY A 427 -12.16 -22.28 -11.15
C GLY A 427 -10.67 -22.45 -10.85
N VAL A 428 -10.22 -21.90 -9.72
CA VAL A 428 -8.81 -21.87 -9.33
C VAL A 428 -8.25 -23.27 -9.06
N THR A 429 -7.18 -23.64 -9.76
CA THR A 429 -6.52 -24.94 -9.56
C THR A 429 -5.49 -24.90 -8.43
N GLN A 430 -5.26 -26.04 -7.78
CA GLN A 430 -4.25 -26.17 -6.72
C GLN A 430 -2.83 -25.82 -7.20
N LEU A 431 -2.51 -26.07 -8.47
CA LEU A 431 -1.23 -25.74 -9.08
C LEU A 431 -1.05 -24.22 -9.21
N GLU A 432 -2.06 -23.51 -9.70
CA GLU A 432 -2.07 -22.04 -9.80
C GLU A 432 -1.92 -21.41 -8.42
N PHE A 433 -2.70 -21.91 -7.46
CA PHE A 433 -2.67 -21.44 -6.08
C PHE A 433 -1.30 -21.62 -5.42
N SER A 434 -0.72 -22.81 -5.53
CA SER A 434 0.60 -23.12 -4.96
C SER A 434 1.69 -22.28 -5.63
N ARG A 435 1.60 -22.04 -6.95
CA ARG A 435 2.50 -21.15 -7.68
C ARG A 435 2.40 -19.71 -7.19
N ALA A 436 1.18 -19.18 -7.06
CA ALA A 436 0.95 -17.82 -6.59
C ALA A 436 1.49 -17.59 -5.17
N LYS A 437 1.28 -18.54 -4.24
CA LYS A 437 1.86 -18.50 -2.89
C LYS A 437 3.38 -18.45 -2.90
N ASN A 438 4.01 -19.33 -3.69
CA ASN A 438 5.47 -19.35 -3.81
C ASN A 438 6.01 -18.07 -4.44
N GLN A 439 5.32 -17.53 -5.46
CA GLN A 439 5.71 -16.29 -6.11
C GLN A 439 5.57 -15.08 -5.18
N LEU A 440 4.51 -15.03 -4.37
CA LEU A 440 4.32 -13.98 -3.36
C LEU A 440 5.43 -14.02 -2.29
N LYS A 441 5.71 -15.20 -1.73
CA LYS A 441 6.81 -15.36 -0.75
C LYS A 441 8.17 -15.01 -1.37
N SER A 442 8.43 -15.47 -2.59
CA SER A 442 9.65 -15.15 -3.32
C SER A 442 9.79 -13.65 -3.53
N SER A 443 8.74 -12.97 -3.99
CA SER A 443 8.73 -11.52 -4.20
C SER A 443 8.95 -10.77 -2.90
N LEU A 444 8.30 -11.17 -1.81
CA LEU A 444 8.47 -10.55 -0.50
C LEU A 444 9.92 -10.66 -0.01
N LEU A 445 10.49 -11.87 -0.03
CA LEU A 445 11.84 -12.11 0.48
C LEU A 445 12.91 -11.43 -0.39
N MET A 446 12.79 -11.49 -1.72
CA MET A 446 13.74 -10.86 -2.64
C MET A 446 13.70 -9.33 -2.52
N ASN A 447 12.51 -8.73 -2.35
CA ASN A 447 12.40 -7.28 -2.17
C ASN A 447 13.07 -6.82 -0.86
N LEU A 448 12.95 -7.61 0.22
CA LEU A 448 13.57 -7.32 1.51
C LEU A 448 15.11 -7.44 1.52
N GLU A 449 15.73 -7.91 0.43
CA GLU A 449 17.19 -7.84 0.25
C GLU A 449 17.67 -6.40 0.03
N SER A 450 16.80 -5.54 -0.53
CA SER A 450 17.09 -4.12 -0.67
C SER A 450 16.96 -3.42 0.68
N ARG A 451 18.04 -2.78 1.13
CA ARG A 451 18.07 -2.05 2.40
C ARG A 451 17.08 -0.89 2.46
N MET A 452 16.80 -0.24 1.33
CA MET A 452 15.79 0.83 1.26
C MET A 452 14.38 0.27 1.41
N VAL A 453 14.09 -0.88 0.80
CA VAL A 453 12.80 -1.56 0.96
C VAL A 453 12.63 -2.08 2.39
N GLN A 454 13.69 -2.66 2.97
CA GLN A 454 13.69 -3.08 4.37
C GLN A 454 13.41 -1.90 5.32
N LEU A 455 14.02 -0.74 5.05
CA LEU A 455 13.80 0.48 5.81
C LEU A 455 12.34 0.97 5.71
N GLU A 456 11.78 0.98 4.50
CA GLU A 456 10.40 1.40 4.27
C GLU A 456 9.41 0.47 4.94
N ASP A 457 9.59 -0.84 4.78
CA ASP A 457 8.82 -1.88 5.44
C ASP A 457 8.84 -1.68 6.98
N LEU A 458 10.03 -1.49 7.55
CA LEU A 458 10.22 -1.23 8.98
C LEU A 458 9.48 0.03 9.45
N GLY A 459 9.64 1.14 8.72
CA GLY A 459 9.05 2.42 9.09
C GLY A 459 7.53 2.42 8.96
N ARG A 460 7.00 1.94 7.83
CA ARG A 460 5.56 1.93 7.54
C ARG A 460 4.81 0.93 8.42
N GLN A 461 5.35 -0.26 8.66
CA GLN A 461 4.70 -1.20 9.58
C GLN A 461 4.63 -0.65 11.00
N VAL A 462 5.71 -0.05 11.53
CA VAL A 462 5.68 0.57 12.87
C VAL A 462 4.75 1.78 12.89
N GLN A 463 4.67 2.55 11.81
CA GLN A 463 3.74 3.67 11.71
C GLN A 463 2.28 3.22 11.79
N VAL A 464 1.92 2.18 11.04
CA VAL A 464 0.54 1.65 10.90
C VAL A 464 0.13 0.75 12.07
N HIS A 465 0.95 -0.25 12.42
CA HIS A 465 0.63 -1.27 13.44
C HIS A 465 1.21 -0.94 14.82
N GLY A 466 2.23 -0.08 14.90
CA GLY A 466 3.02 0.11 16.12
C GLY A 466 4.11 -0.94 16.33
N TYR A 467 4.17 -1.98 15.49
CA TYR A 467 5.17 -3.03 15.52
C TYR A 467 5.46 -3.55 14.10
N LYS A 468 6.54 -4.33 13.95
CA LYS A 468 6.89 -5.00 12.69
C LYS A 468 6.52 -6.48 12.74
N ILE A 469 5.79 -6.94 11.74
CA ILE A 469 5.55 -8.35 11.44
C ILE A 469 6.79 -8.86 10.70
N SER A 470 7.41 -9.93 11.21
CA SER A 470 8.62 -10.50 10.59
C SER A 470 8.30 -11.15 9.25
N ALA A 471 9.27 -11.20 8.34
CA ALA A 471 9.13 -11.89 7.05
C ALA A 471 8.79 -13.37 7.22
N GLU A 472 9.30 -14.01 8.27
CA GLU A 472 8.97 -15.40 8.62
C GLU A 472 7.49 -15.54 9.01
N GLU A 473 6.97 -14.64 9.84
CA GLU A 473 5.56 -14.64 10.22
C GLU A 473 4.66 -14.36 9.01
N MET A 474 5.03 -13.41 8.15
CA MET A 474 4.31 -13.15 6.89
C MET A 474 4.30 -14.40 6.00
N CYS A 475 5.43 -15.09 5.84
CA CYS A 475 5.49 -16.34 5.08
C CYS A 475 4.61 -17.43 5.69
N LYS A 476 4.58 -17.57 7.02
CA LYS A 476 3.68 -18.52 7.71
C LYS A 476 2.22 -18.17 7.47
N LYS A 477 1.84 -16.88 7.53
CA LYS A 477 0.48 -16.44 7.23
C LYS A 477 0.09 -16.75 5.78
N ILE A 478 0.98 -16.51 4.81
CA ILE A 478 0.77 -16.89 3.41
C ILE A 478 0.60 -18.42 3.28
N ASP A 479 1.43 -19.21 3.96
CA ASP A 479 1.39 -20.67 3.90
C ASP A 479 0.13 -21.27 4.53
N ASN A 480 -0.45 -20.60 5.52
CA ASN A 480 -1.68 -21.05 6.17
C ASN A 480 -2.95 -20.83 5.32
N VAL A 481 -2.93 -19.91 4.35
CA VAL A 481 -4.10 -19.67 3.48
C VAL A 481 -4.42 -20.92 2.68
N THR A 482 -5.69 -21.35 2.70
CA THR A 482 -6.20 -22.48 1.89
C THR A 482 -6.84 -22.01 0.57
N LEU A 483 -7.08 -22.95 -0.34
CA LEU A 483 -7.71 -22.65 -1.62
C LEU A 483 -9.17 -22.22 -1.44
N GLU A 484 -9.89 -22.84 -0.50
CA GLU A 484 -11.27 -22.50 -0.16
C GLU A 484 -11.36 -21.09 0.42
N GLU A 485 -10.40 -20.70 1.27
CA GLU A 485 -10.29 -19.34 1.79
C GLU A 485 -10.02 -18.33 0.67
N LEU A 486 -9.13 -18.65 -0.28
CA LEU A 486 -8.89 -17.78 -1.44
C LEU A 486 -10.18 -17.51 -2.22
N VAL A 487 -10.96 -18.56 -2.52
CA VAL A 487 -12.24 -18.41 -3.26
C VAL A 487 -13.28 -17.64 -2.45
N ARG A 488 -13.34 -17.86 -1.13
CA ARG A 488 -14.18 -17.06 -0.23
C ARG A 488 -13.77 -15.57 -0.28
N ILE A 489 -12.47 -15.27 -0.24
CA ILE A 489 -11.95 -13.90 -0.29
C ILE A 489 -12.23 -13.26 -1.64
N ALA A 490 -12.03 -14.00 -2.74
CA ALA A 490 -12.39 -13.55 -4.08
C ALA A 490 -13.88 -13.18 -4.14
N ASN A 491 -14.79 -14.02 -3.62
CA ASN A 491 -16.20 -13.70 -3.52
C ASN A 491 -16.47 -12.46 -2.65
N LYS A 492 -15.84 -12.37 -1.46
CA LYS A 492 -16.00 -11.24 -0.54
C LYS A 492 -15.70 -9.92 -1.24
N VAL A 493 -14.59 -9.84 -1.97
CA VAL A 493 -14.12 -8.61 -2.65
C VAL A 493 -14.89 -8.35 -3.94
N ILE A 494 -14.89 -9.30 -4.88
CA ILE A 494 -15.43 -9.13 -6.24
C ILE A 494 -16.96 -9.01 -6.25
N ARG A 495 -17.66 -9.62 -5.29
CA ARG A 495 -19.13 -9.52 -5.16
C ARG A 495 -19.58 -8.35 -4.29
N GLY A 496 -18.65 -7.48 -3.85
CA GLY A 496 -18.98 -6.28 -3.08
C GLY A 496 -19.51 -6.57 -1.67
N GLN A 497 -18.99 -7.61 -1.02
CA GLN A 497 -19.37 -8.04 0.35
C GLN A 497 -18.32 -7.66 1.40
N VAL A 498 -17.41 -6.74 1.07
CA VAL A 498 -16.44 -6.21 2.02
C VAL A 498 -17.14 -5.33 3.05
N HIS A 499 -16.70 -5.46 4.30
CA HIS A 499 -17.22 -4.71 5.44
C HIS A 499 -16.06 -4.07 6.20
N ASN A 500 -15.50 -3.01 5.61
CA ASN A 500 -14.52 -2.16 6.28
C ASN A 500 -15.21 -1.20 7.28
N GLU A 501 -14.42 -0.55 8.14
CA GLU A 501 -14.92 0.37 9.18
C GLU A 501 -15.75 1.53 8.62
N GLY A 502 -15.45 1.97 7.40
CA GLY A 502 -16.19 3.01 6.71
C GLY A 502 -17.60 2.61 6.24
N ASN A 503 -17.96 1.33 6.26
CA ASN A 503 -19.23 0.80 5.73
C ASN A 503 -19.47 1.13 4.24
N GLY A 504 -18.52 0.79 3.38
CA GLY A 504 -18.62 1.03 1.95
C GLY A 504 -19.82 0.36 1.28
N THR A 505 -20.17 0.87 0.09
CA THR A 505 -21.37 0.45 -0.65
C THR A 505 -21.24 -0.90 -1.33
N GLY A 506 -20.02 -1.37 -1.60
CA GLY A 506 -19.75 -2.57 -2.38
C GLY A 506 -20.06 -2.45 -3.88
N LYS A 507 -20.39 -1.25 -4.38
CA LYS A 507 -20.62 -1.01 -5.83
C LYS A 507 -19.32 -1.14 -6.62
N VAL A 508 -19.41 -1.24 -7.94
CA VAL A 508 -18.22 -1.26 -8.81
C VAL A 508 -17.68 0.16 -9.01
N THR A 509 -16.36 0.31 -9.05
CA THR A 509 -15.69 1.52 -9.53
C THR A 509 -15.12 1.26 -10.92
N THR A 510 -15.44 2.13 -11.88
CA THR A 510 -14.91 2.02 -13.26
C THR A 510 -14.34 3.35 -13.72
N VAL A 511 -13.13 3.34 -14.25
CA VAL A 511 -12.56 4.52 -14.93
C VAL A 511 -12.07 4.09 -16.30
N ALA A 512 -12.41 4.85 -17.35
CA ALA A 512 -11.87 4.61 -18.69
C ALA A 512 -11.45 5.90 -19.36
N GLN A 513 -10.41 5.82 -20.19
CA GLN A 513 -9.88 6.92 -21.00
C GLN A 513 -9.44 6.41 -22.37
N GLY A 514 -9.74 7.18 -23.42
CA GLY A 514 -9.40 6.86 -24.81
C GLY A 514 -10.60 7.09 -25.72
N GLU A 515 -10.58 6.50 -26.91
CA GLU A 515 -11.75 6.52 -27.80
C GLU A 515 -12.77 5.50 -27.28
N LEU A 516 -13.87 5.95 -26.66
CA LEU A 516 -14.79 5.09 -25.91
C LEU A 516 -15.94 4.52 -26.73
N ASN A 517 -15.95 4.77 -28.04
CA ASN A 517 -16.99 4.28 -28.95
C ASN A 517 -17.09 2.75 -28.90
N GLY A 518 -18.31 2.24 -28.76
CA GLY A 518 -18.57 0.80 -28.71
C GLY A 518 -18.28 0.12 -27.37
N LEU A 519 -17.85 0.87 -26.34
CA LEU A 519 -17.72 0.35 -24.98
C LEU A 519 -19.11 -0.02 -24.44
N LYS A 520 -19.25 -1.23 -23.90
CA LYS A 520 -20.52 -1.72 -23.33
C LYS A 520 -20.88 -0.93 -22.06
N ASP A 521 -22.16 -0.97 -21.69
CA ASP A 521 -22.56 -0.52 -20.35
C ASP A 521 -22.00 -1.46 -19.28
N ILE A 522 -21.07 -0.95 -18.47
CA ILE A 522 -20.40 -1.72 -17.44
C ILE A 522 -21.38 -2.23 -16.38
N GLN A 523 -22.46 -1.49 -16.09
CA GLN A 523 -23.41 -1.93 -15.08
C GLN A 523 -24.15 -3.19 -15.54
N THR A 524 -24.57 -3.22 -16.81
CA THR A 524 -25.19 -4.41 -17.41
C THR A 524 -24.23 -5.60 -17.40
N VAL A 525 -22.96 -5.41 -17.78
CA VAL A 525 -21.95 -6.48 -17.74
C VAL A 525 -21.72 -6.98 -16.31
N CYS A 526 -21.58 -6.07 -15.34
CA CYS A 526 -21.41 -6.47 -13.94
C CYS A 526 -22.65 -7.20 -13.42
N ASP A 527 -23.86 -6.78 -13.77
CA ASP A 527 -25.10 -7.46 -13.37
C ASP A 527 -25.21 -8.87 -13.98
N ASP A 528 -24.85 -9.03 -15.26
CA ASP A 528 -24.86 -10.33 -15.97
C ASP A 528 -23.91 -11.34 -15.34
N TYR A 529 -22.73 -10.89 -14.91
CA TYR A 529 -21.75 -11.72 -14.23
C TYR A 529 -21.93 -11.74 -12.71
N GLY A 530 -22.86 -10.98 -12.13
CA GLY A 530 -23.10 -10.87 -10.68
C GLY A 530 -21.97 -10.17 -9.89
N LEU A 531 -21.23 -9.26 -10.51
CA LEU A 531 -20.09 -8.56 -9.93
C LEU A 531 -20.53 -7.32 -9.16
N GLY A 532 -19.90 -7.07 -8.01
CA GLY A 532 -20.25 -5.99 -7.11
C GLY A 532 -21.64 -6.12 -6.49
N ARG A 533 -22.00 -5.16 -5.65
CA ARG A 533 -23.30 -5.11 -4.98
C ARG A 533 -24.31 -4.40 -5.87
N THR A 534 -25.24 -5.14 -6.44
CA THR A 534 -26.32 -4.60 -7.27
C THR A 534 -27.51 -4.16 -6.41
N ASN A 535 -28.22 -3.12 -6.86
CA ASN A 535 -29.46 -2.65 -6.20
C ASN A 535 -30.60 -3.70 -6.24
N ASN A 536 -30.43 -4.76 -7.03
CA ASN A 536 -31.42 -5.82 -7.27
C ASN A 536 -31.09 -7.13 -6.54
N SER A 537 -30.33 -7.08 -5.44
CA SER A 537 -30.07 -8.24 -4.58
C SER A 537 -31.34 -8.67 -3.81
N LYS A 538 -32.33 -9.20 -4.54
CA LYS A 538 -33.27 -10.17 -4.00
C LYS A 538 -32.45 -11.43 -3.74
N TRP A 539 -32.06 -11.59 -2.49
CA TRP A 539 -31.61 -12.85 -1.92
C TRP A 539 -32.46 -14.01 -2.46
N LEU A 540 -31.87 -14.88 -3.28
CA LEU A 540 -32.34 -16.25 -3.41
C LEU A 540 -31.82 -16.97 -2.16
N HIS A 541 -32.72 -17.13 -1.20
CA HIS A 541 -32.55 -17.94 0.00
C HIS A 541 -32.39 -19.43 -0.33
#